data_AF-A0A5D4FY51-F1
#
_entry.id   AF-A0A5D4FY51-F1
#
_cell.length_a   1.000
_cell.length_b   1.000
_cell.length_c   1.000
_cell.angle_alpha   90.00
_cell.angle_beta   90.00
_cell.angle_gamma   90.00
#
_symmetry.space_group_name_H-M   'P 1'
#
loop_
_entity.id
_entity.type
_entity.pdbx_description
1 polymer ?
#
loop_
_entity_poly.entity_id
_entity_poly.type
_entity_poly.pdbx_seq_one_letter_code
_entity_poly.pdbx_strand_id
1 'polypeptide(L)'
;MSRKLSGLELTAAATEAMAVVADWVADPEGQPVPSRQTLADAVRRSAELLAQDAPGNTVELRVPPFVAVQCVAGPVHRRGNPPNVVQCSPLAWLRAAAGAASLTEMSERAGADAAGSPMGRISVELSGTRASEVERHLPLFGRH
;
A
#
# COMPACT_ATOMS: atom_id res chain seq x y z
N MET A 1 12.65 -10.19 22.42
CA MET A 1 12.59 -9.62 21.05
C MET A 1 11.70 -10.53 20.23
N SER A 2 10.55 -10.05 19.74
CA SER A 2 9.72 -10.85 18.82
C SER A 2 10.47 -11.12 17.53
N ARG A 3 10.39 -12.36 17.05
CA ARG A 3 10.93 -12.77 15.75
C ARG A 3 10.22 -11.97 14.65
N LYS A 4 10.98 -11.39 13.71
CA LYS A 4 10.40 -10.74 12.52
C LYS A 4 9.84 -11.82 11.59
N LEU A 5 8.58 -11.69 11.17
CA LEU A 5 7.98 -12.61 10.21
C LEU A 5 8.70 -12.48 8.86
N SER A 6 8.80 -13.59 8.12
CA SER A 6 9.47 -13.61 6.81
C SER A 6 8.93 -14.75 5.94
N GLY A 7 9.11 -14.62 4.63
CA GLY A 7 8.72 -15.64 3.66
C GLY A 7 7.23 -15.97 3.79
N LEU A 8 6.92 -17.27 3.87
CA LEU A 8 5.55 -17.77 3.95
C LEU A 8 4.80 -17.31 5.22
N GLU A 9 5.50 -17.11 6.34
CA GLU A 9 4.87 -16.63 7.59
C GLU A 9 4.35 -15.20 7.42
N LEU A 10 5.09 -14.35 6.70
CA LEU A 10 4.67 -12.98 6.40
C LEU A 10 3.51 -12.99 5.40
N THR A 11 3.59 -13.81 4.35
CA THR A 11 2.51 -13.94 3.36
C THR A 11 1.20 -14.38 4.02
N ALA A 12 1.22 -15.45 4.83
CA ALA A 12 0.04 -15.95 5.53
C ALA A 12 -0.57 -14.87 6.43
N ALA A 13 0.26 -14.19 7.24
CA ALA A 13 -0.23 -13.17 8.15
C ALA A 13 -0.73 -11.91 7.42
N ALA A 14 -0.13 -11.54 6.29
CA ALA A 14 -0.63 -10.46 5.44
C ALA A 14 -1.98 -10.82 4.81
N THR A 15 -2.15 -12.07 4.34
CA THR A 15 -3.42 -12.58 3.83
C THR A 15 -4.51 -12.56 4.90
N GLU A 16 -4.21 -13.04 6.11
CA GLU A 16 -5.13 -13.00 7.25
C GLU A 16 -5.55 -11.56 7.59
N ALA A 17 -4.59 -10.64 7.71
CA ALA A 17 -4.89 -9.25 8.01
C ALA A 17 -5.69 -8.56 6.89
N MET A 18 -5.43 -8.90 5.62
CA MET A 18 -6.20 -8.41 4.48
C MET A 18 -7.65 -8.93 4.50
N ALA A 19 -7.84 -10.21 4.83
CA ALA A 19 -9.17 -10.82 4.92
C ALA A 19 -10.06 -10.10 5.96
N VAL A 20 -9.48 -9.65 7.08
CA VAL A 20 -10.23 -8.91 8.12
C VAL A 20 -10.77 -7.56 7.63
N VAL A 21 -10.15 -6.94 6.61
CA VAL A 21 -10.56 -5.64 6.06
C VAL A 21 -11.19 -5.73 4.67
N ALA A 22 -11.34 -6.95 4.12
CA ALA A 22 -11.69 -7.16 2.72
C ALA A 22 -13.04 -6.53 2.34
N ASP A 23 -14.08 -6.72 3.15
CA ASP A 23 -15.42 -6.19 2.88
C ASP A 23 -15.40 -4.66 2.81
N TRP A 24 -14.71 -4.01 3.76
CA TRP A 24 -14.57 -2.55 3.76
C TRP A 24 -13.69 -2.03 2.63
N VAL A 25 -12.67 -2.77 2.21
CA VAL A 25 -11.85 -2.39 1.04
C VAL A 25 -12.68 -2.44 -0.23
N ALA A 26 -13.56 -3.43 -0.37
CA ALA A 26 -14.45 -3.58 -1.52
C ALA A 26 -15.54 -2.50 -1.54
N ASP A 27 -16.20 -2.27 -0.41
CA ASP A 27 -17.32 -1.35 -0.25
C ASP A 27 -17.10 -0.39 0.95
N PRO A 28 -16.25 0.64 0.80
CA PRO A 28 -15.90 1.54 1.89
C PRO A 28 -17.05 2.46 2.32
N GLU A 29 -18.10 2.62 1.49
CA GLU A 29 -19.28 3.43 1.79
C GLU A 29 -20.35 2.63 2.53
N GLY A 30 -20.54 1.35 2.17
CA GLY A 30 -21.51 0.47 2.81
C GLY A 30 -21.00 -0.25 4.06
N GLN A 31 -19.70 -0.20 4.35
CA GLN A 31 -19.09 -0.89 5.49
C GLN A 31 -18.57 0.07 6.57
N PRO A 32 -18.61 -0.32 7.86
CA PRO A 32 -18.01 0.47 8.91
C PRO A 32 -16.49 0.53 8.75
N VAL A 33 -15.92 1.72 9.01
CA VAL A 33 -14.47 1.90 9.00
C VAL A 33 -13.83 0.98 10.05
N PRO A 34 -12.85 0.12 9.68
CA PRO A 34 -12.22 -0.77 10.64
C PRO A 34 -11.45 0.00 11.71
N SER A 35 -11.20 -0.66 12.85
CA SER A 35 -10.44 -0.05 13.93
C SER A 35 -9.05 0.40 13.45
N ARG A 36 -8.50 1.44 14.09
CA ARG A 36 -7.13 1.91 13.78
C ARG A 36 -6.10 0.79 13.87
N GLN A 37 -6.25 -0.13 14.81
CA GLN A 37 -5.34 -1.25 15.01
C GLN A 37 -5.45 -2.26 13.86
N THR A 38 -6.67 -2.59 13.45
CA THR A 38 -6.96 -3.48 12.32
C THR A 38 -6.38 -2.92 11.02
N LEU A 39 -6.59 -1.62 10.76
CA LEU A 39 -6.02 -0.96 9.58
C LEU A 39 -4.49 -0.90 9.63
N ALA A 40 -3.91 -0.60 10.80
CA ALA A 40 -2.47 -0.57 10.96
C ALA A 40 -1.83 -1.93 10.65
N ASP A 41 -2.46 -3.02 11.10
CA ASP A 41 -1.96 -4.38 10.88
C ASP A 41 -2.00 -4.76 9.39
N ALA A 42 -3.15 -4.57 8.74
CA ALA A 42 -3.31 -4.85 7.31
C ALA A 42 -2.33 -4.03 6.45
N VAL A 43 -2.21 -2.72 6.72
CA VAL A 43 -1.32 -1.81 5.98
C VAL A 43 0.15 -2.18 6.18
N ARG A 44 0.59 -2.42 7.43
CA ARG A 44 2.00 -2.73 7.71
C ARG A 44 2.42 -4.05 7.08
N ARG A 45 1.62 -5.10 7.25
CA ARG A 45 1.95 -6.43 6.72
C ARG A 45 1.98 -6.45 5.20
N SER A 46 1.01 -5.82 4.54
CA SER A 46 1.00 -5.73 3.08
C SER A 46 2.16 -4.89 2.54
N ALA A 47 2.52 -3.77 3.18
CA ALA A 47 3.68 -2.97 2.79
C ALA A 47 5.01 -3.72 3.02
N GLU A 48 5.13 -4.46 4.13
CA GLU A 48 6.28 -5.33 4.39
C GLU A 48 6.38 -6.46 3.36
N LEU A 49 5.26 -7.05 2.96
CA LEU A 49 5.21 -8.06 1.91
C LEU A 49 5.67 -7.50 0.56
N LEU A 50 5.20 -6.30 0.17
CA LEU A 50 5.72 -5.61 -1.02
C LEU A 50 7.24 -5.44 -0.97
N ALA A 51 7.78 -4.98 0.16
CA ALA A 51 9.22 -4.75 0.31
C ALA A 51 10.03 -6.07 0.29
N GLN A 52 9.43 -7.19 0.71
CA GLN A 52 10.01 -8.51 0.61
C GLN A 52 10.01 -9.03 -0.84
N ASP A 53 8.90 -8.86 -1.56
CA ASP A 53 8.73 -9.36 -2.92
C ASP A 53 9.46 -8.49 -3.96
N ALA A 54 9.65 -7.21 -3.65
CA ALA A 54 10.32 -6.21 -4.47
C ALA A 54 11.43 -5.50 -3.66
N PRO A 55 12.50 -6.20 -3.26
CA PRO A 55 13.54 -5.61 -2.42
C PRO A 55 14.29 -4.52 -3.18
N GLY A 56 14.49 -3.37 -2.54
CA GLY A 56 15.25 -2.26 -3.10
C GLY A 56 15.00 -0.94 -2.39
N ASN A 57 15.61 0.13 -2.92
CA ASN A 57 15.55 1.49 -2.39
C ASN A 57 15.32 2.53 -3.48
N THR A 58 14.71 2.11 -4.61
CA THR A 58 14.36 3.04 -5.69
C THR A 58 13.13 3.84 -5.31
N VAL A 59 12.12 3.18 -4.74
CA VAL A 59 10.80 3.74 -4.46
C VAL A 59 10.53 3.67 -2.96
N GLU A 60 10.12 4.80 -2.39
CA GLU A 60 9.58 4.87 -1.04
C GLU A 60 8.06 4.84 -1.07
N LEU A 61 7.45 3.80 -0.52
CA LEU A 61 6.02 3.75 -0.26
C LEU A 61 5.74 4.33 1.13
N ARG A 62 4.83 5.29 1.21
CA ARG A 62 4.34 5.92 2.44
C ARG A 62 2.83 5.74 2.56
N VAL A 63 2.40 5.11 3.64
CA VAL A 63 0.98 4.98 3.99
C VAL A 63 0.76 5.58 5.38
N PRO A 64 0.71 6.92 5.50
CA PRO A 64 0.54 7.58 6.78
C PRO A 64 -0.83 7.24 7.40
N PRO A 65 -0.90 7.09 8.74
CA PRO A 65 0.19 7.25 9.72
C PRO A 65 0.91 5.93 10.06
N PHE A 66 0.76 4.88 9.25
CA PHE A 66 1.05 3.52 9.70
C PHE A 66 2.45 3.02 9.37
N VAL A 67 2.94 3.29 8.16
CA VAL A 67 4.19 2.70 7.66
C VAL A 67 4.81 3.54 6.55
N ALA A 68 6.14 3.44 6.44
CA ALA A 68 6.89 3.77 5.23
C ALA A 68 7.91 2.65 4.97
N VAL A 69 8.01 2.19 3.73
CA VAL A 69 8.95 1.14 3.30
C VAL A 69 9.69 1.53 2.03
N GLN A 70 10.89 1.01 1.88
CA GLN A 70 11.67 1.10 0.64
C GLN A 70 11.48 -0.20 -0.15
N CYS A 71 11.26 -0.06 -1.45
CA CYS A 71 11.03 -1.17 -2.35
C CYS A 71 11.51 -0.83 -3.78
N VAL A 72 11.39 -1.80 -4.67
CA VAL A 72 11.79 -1.76 -6.08
C VAL A 72 13.30 -1.63 -6.25
N ALA A 73 13.88 -2.62 -6.91
CA ALA A 73 15.29 -2.61 -7.26
C ALA A 73 15.60 -1.53 -8.31
N GLY A 74 16.81 -1.00 -8.27
CA GLY A 74 17.31 -0.10 -9.30
C GLY A 74 18.33 0.90 -8.78
N PRO A 75 18.89 1.73 -9.67
CA PRO A 75 19.88 2.72 -9.29
C PRO A 75 19.32 3.70 -8.28
N VAL A 76 20.11 3.97 -7.25
CA VAL A 76 19.85 5.05 -6.30
C VAL A 76 19.76 6.36 -7.08
N HIS A 77 18.77 7.18 -6.74
CA HIS A 77 18.66 8.51 -7.32
C HIS A 77 19.97 9.28 -7.18
N ARG A 78 20.45 9.81 -8.31
CA ARG A 78 21.58 10.73 -8.33
C ARG A 78 21.11 12.12 -7.89
N ARG A 79 22.01 12.88 -7.29
CA ARG A 79 21.77 14.25 -6.80
C ARG A 79 21.07 15.09 -7.88
N GLY A 80 19.90 15.64 -7.56
CA GLY A 80 19.15 16.56 -8.43
C GLY A 80 17.76 16.08 -8.87
N ASN A 81 17.48 14.77 -8.87
CA ASN A 81 16.14 14.26 -9.15
C ASN A 81 15.30 14.11 -7.86
N PRO A 82 14.00 14.46 -7.88
CA PRO A 82 13.09 14.20 -6.77
C PRO A 82 13.08 12.70 -6.42
N PRO A 83 13.00 12.32 -5.14
CA PRO A 83 12.90 10.92 -4.73
C PRO A 83 11.67 10.23 -5.37
N ASN A 84 11.75 8.94 -5.72
CA ASN A 84 10.55 8.24 -6.18
C ASN A 84 9.72 7.91 -4.94
N VAL A 85 8.59 8.57 -4.79
CA VAL A 85 7.73 8.44 -3.62
C VAL A 85 6.33 8.12 -4.08
N VAL A 86 5.73 7.13 -3.43
CA VAL A 86 4.31 6.84 -3.48
C VAL A 86 3.77 7.19 -2.11
N GLN A 87 2.91 8.20 -2.01
CA GLN A 87 2.23 8.53 -0.77
C GLN A 87 0.73 8.35 -0.96
N CYS A 88 0.10 7.47 -0.18
CA CYS A 88 -1.32 7.21 -0.33
C CYS A 88 -2.02 6.95 1.00
N SER A 89 -3.35 7.06 0.99
CA SER A 89 -4.16 6.71 2.14
C SER A 89 -4.18 5.20 2.41
N PRO A 90 -4.53 4.76 3.63
CA PRO A 90 -4.68 3.34 3.96
C PRO A 90 -5.63 2.60 3.02
N LEU A 91 -6.79 3.19 2.71
CA LEU A 91 -7.76 2.58 1.80
C LEU A 91 -7.19 2.45 0.37
N ALA A 92 -6.56 3.50 -0.16
CA ALA A 92 -5.97 3.46 -1.50
C ALA A 92 -4.88 2.39 -1.59
N TRP A 93 -4.00 2.30 -0.59
CA TRP A 93 -3.00 1.24 -0.53
C TRP A 93 -3.63 -0.16 -0.52
N LEU A 94 -4.60 -0.41 0.35
CA LEU A 94 -5.22 -1.74 0.48
C LEU A 94 -6.02 -2.14 -0.78
N ARG A 95 -6.68 -1.18 -1.45
CA ARG A 95 -7.33 -1.43 -2.75
C ARG A 95 -6.32 -1.82 -3.83
N ALA A 96 -5.18 -1.15 -3.89
CA ALA A 96 -4.11 -1.50 -4.83
C ALA A 96 -3.46 -2.85 -4.51
N ALA A 97 -3.17 -3.11 -3.23
CA ALA A 97 -2.63 -4.39 -2.77
C ALA A 97 -3.56 -5.58 -3.06
N ALA A 98 -4.87 -5.37 -2.97
CA ALA A 98 -5.90 -6.36 -3.29
C ALA A 98 -6.22 -6.48 -4.80
N GLY A 99 -5.73 -5.56 -5.63
CA GLY A 99 -6.00 -5.54 -7.07
C GLY A 99 -7.36 -4.95 -7.45
N ALA A 100 -7.99 -4.18 -6.56
CA ALA A 100 -9.29 -3.56 -6.79
C ALA A 100 -9.22 -2.29 -7.66
N ALA A 101 -8.09 -1.58 -7.65
CA ALA A 101 -7.81 -0.40 -8.48
C ALA A 101 -6.31 -0.14 -8.51
N SER A 102 -5.78 0.49 -9.56
CA SER A 102 -4.36 0.88 -9.59
C SER A 102 -4.12 2.21 -8.85
N LEU A 103 -2.90 2.42 -8.34
CA LEU A 103 -2.51 3.68 -7.71
C LEU A 103 -2.51 4.82 -8.73
N THR A 104 -2.08 4.54 -9.96
CA THR A 104 -2.11 5.49 -11.08
C THR A 104 -3.55 5.95 -11.35
N GLU A 105 -4.50 5.02 -11.53
CA GLU A 105 -5.93 5.33 -11.72
C GLU A 105 -6.50 6.17 -10.58
N MET A 106 -6.21 5.79 -9.33
CA MET A 106 -6.69 6.53 -8.15
C MET A 106 -6.04 7.91 -8.02
N SER A 107 -4.79 8.08 -8.46
CA SER A 107 -4.10 9.38 -8.45
C SER A 107 -4.71 10.37 -9.44
N GLU A 108 -5.14 9.89 -10.60
CA GLU A 108 -5.78 10.72 -11.64
C GLU A 108 -7.20 11.13 -11.27
N ARG A 109 -7.87 10.34 -10.41
CA ARG A 109 -9.24 10.57 -9.93
C ARG A 109 -9.30 11.35 -8.63
N ALA A 110 -8.16 11.66 -8.01
CA ALA A 110 -8.08 12.27 -6.69
C ALA A 110 -8.77 13.66 -6.66
N GLY A 111 -10.02 13.68 -6.20
CA GLY A 111 -10.88 14.86 -6.19
C GLY A 111 -12.38 14.55 -6.06
N ALA A 112 -12.81 13.33 -6.41
CA ALA A 112 -14.23 12.96 -6.43
C ALA A 112 -14.74 12.26 -5.14
N ASP A 113 -13.89 11.52 -4.41
CA ASP A 113 -14.34 10.64 -3.31
C ASP A 113 -14.30 11.32 -1.92
N ALA A 114 -14.90 12.51 -1.83
CA ALA A 114 -14.90 13.33 -0.63
C ALA A 114 -16.12 13.09 0.27
N ALA A 115 -16.27 11.89 0.82
CA ALA A 115 -17.17 11.67 1.97
C ALA A 115 -16.62 10.55 2.87
N GLY A 116 -16.32 10.88 4.14
CA GLY A 116 -15.90 9.90 5.15
C GLY A 116 -14.71 10.31 6.01
N SER A 117 -14.40 9.47 7.02
CA SER A 117 -13.22 9.60 7.89
C SER A 117 -11.92 9.67 7.07
N PRO A 118 -10.87 10.40 7.51
CA PRO A 118 -9.59 10.47 6.78
C PRO A 118 -9.00 9.10 6.41
N MET A 119 -9.30 8.08 7.19
CA MET A 119 -8.83 6.71 6.97
C MET A 119 -9.55 5.98 5.82
N GLY A 120 -10.75 6.43 5.45
CA GLY A 120 -11.56 5.89 4.36
C GLY A 120 -11.63 6.76 3.11
N ARG A 121 -10.84 7.84 3.06
CA ARG A 121 -10.69 8.65 1.84
C ARG A 121 -9.64 8.04 0.93
N ILE A 122 -9.84 8.11 -0.38
CA ILE A 122 -8.81 7.80 -1.37
C ILE A 122 -7.95 9.04 -1.57
N SER A 123 -6.64 8.91 -1.37
CA SER A 123 -5.65 9.89 -1.80
C SER A 123 -4.40 9.14 -2.27
N VAL A 124 -3.86 9.57 -3.41
CA VAL A 124 -2.61 9.03 -3.97
C VAL A 124 -1.82 10.18 -4.57
N GLU A 125 -0.55 10.25 -4.19
CA GLU A 125 0.45 11.15 -4.75
C GLU A 125 1.63 10.31 -5.25
N LEU A 126 1.94 10.44 -6.54
CA LEU A 126 3.07 9.79 -7.19
C LEU A 126 4.09 10.86 -7.56
N SER A 127 5.31 10.76 -7.03
CA SER A 127 6.39 11.71 -7.30
C SER A 127 7.65 10.99 -7.76
N GLY A 128 8.30 11.51 -8.80
CA GLY A 128 9.45 10.86 -9.44
C GLY A 128 9.04 9.91 -10.57
N THR A 129 9.93 9.72 -11.54
CA THR A 129 9.61 9.01 -12.80
C THR A 129 9.45 7.50 -12.64
N ARG A 130 9.88 6.94 -11.51
CA ARG A 130 9.79 5.50 -11.23
C ARG A 130 8.81 5.15 -10.12
N ALA A 131 8.04 6.10 -9.59
CA ALA A 131 7.07 5.83 -8.51
C ALA A 131 6.04 4.77 -8.91
N SER A 132 5.54 4.81 -10.15
CA SER A 132 4.57 3.83 -10.67
C SER A 132 5.16 2.42 -10.88
N GLU A 133 6.49 2.23 -10.78
CA GLU A 133 7.08 0.90 -10.88
C GLU A 133 6.64 -0.02 -9.73
N VAL A 134 6.18 0.54 -8.61
CA VAL A 134 5.58 -0.24 -7.51
C VAL A 134 4.43 -1.12 -7.99
N GLU A 135 3.67 -0.66 -8.99
CA GLU A 135 2.47 -1.35 -9.49
C GLU A 135 2.80 -2.66 -10.21
N ARG A 136 4.03 -2.83 -10.70
CA ARG A 136 4.49 -4.10 -11.31
C ARG A 136 4.48 -5.26 -10.31
N HIS A 137 4.57 -4.92 -9.03
CA HIS A 137 4.58 -5.87 -7.92
C HIS A 137 3.20 -6.02 -7.25
N LEU A 138 2.17 -5.36 -7.77
CA LEU A 138 0.79 -5.49 -7.33
C LEU A 138 -0.04 -6.32 -8.34
N PRO A 139 -1.18 -6.91 -7.94
CA PRO A 139 -1.61 -7.09 -6.54
C PRO A 139 -0.69 -8.05 -5.79
N LEU A 140 -0.76 -8.01 -4.46
CA LEU A 140 0.02 -8.88 -3.57
C LEU A 140 -0.69 -10.22 -3.28
N PHE A 141 -2.01 -10.24 -3.40
CA PHE A 141 -2.83 -11.39 -3.06
C PHE A 141 -3.44 -12.01 -4.34
N GLY A 142 -3.54 -13.34 -4.40
CA GLY A 142 -4.15 -14.05 -5.54
C GLY A 142 -3.22 -14.31 -6.73
N ARG A 143 -1.90 -14.06 -6.60
CA ARG A 143 -0.89 -14.58 -7.53
C ARG A 143 -0.59 -16.04 -7.18
N HIS A 144 -1.40 -16.96 -7.68
CA HIS A 144 -1.12 -18.41 -7.65
C HIS A 144 -1.16 -18.97 -9.06
#